data_AF-A5DUB4-F1
#
_entry.id   AF-A5DUB4-F1
#
_cell.length_a   1.000
_cell.length_b   1.000
_cell.length_c   1.000
_cell.angle_alpha   90.00
_cell.angle_beta   90.00
_cell.angle_gamma   90.00
#
_symmetry.space_group_name_H-M   'P 1'
#
loop_
_entity.id
_entity.type
_entity.pdbx_description
1 polymer ?
#
loop_
_entity_poly.entity_id
_entity_poly.type
_entity_poly.pdbx_seq_one_letter_code
_entity_poly.pdbx_strand_id
1 'polypeptide(L)'
;MILQQDFMKRDLPKSDKEKYNLISCSLVLNFVPSHEERGQMLKRITQFLKKPVASIDKSQQLRLLSSLFLVLPLPCVTNSRYLDKEHLQKIMKSLGFTQTFYHEAKKVAYWIFDWDGKIQRNASFTKKELHSGSNRNNFCITL
;
A
#
# COMPACT_ATOMS: atom_id res chain seq x y z
N MET A 1 6.48 3.63 24.96
CA MET A 1 6.46 5.03 24.48
C MET A 1 6.26 5.01 22.98
N ILE A 2 5.32 5.79 22.44
CA ILE A 2 5.10 5.89 20.99
C ILE A 2 6.04 6.97 20.45
N LEU A 3 6.87 6.64 19.46
CA LEU A 3 7.76 7.60 18.81
C LEU A 3 7.02 8.22 17.61
N GLN A 4 6.73 9.51 17.68
CA GLN A 4 6.10 10.25 16.58
C GLN A 4 7.16 10.73 15.59
N GLN A 5 6.99 10.37 14.31
CA GLN A 5 7.87 10.79 13.22
C GLN A 5 7.07 10.92 11.91
N ASP A 6 7.57 11.75 11.01
CA ASP A 6 7.12 11.77 9.61
C ASP A 6 7.72 10.56 8.88
N PHE A 7 6.86 9.66 8.41
CA PHE A 7 7.28 8.42 7.73
C PHE A 7 8.10 8.69 6.46
N MET A 8 7.79 9.76 5.73
CA MET A 8 8.50 10.10 4.49
C MET A 8 9.90 10.63 4.77
N LYS A 9 10.14 11.19 5.97
CA LYS A 9 11.45 11.70 6.41
C LYS A 9 12.24 10.74 7.29
N ARG A 10 11.61 9.70 7.85
CA ARG A 10 12.27 8.69 8.70
C ARG A 10 13.33 7.95 7.89
N ASP A 11 14.57 7.86 8.36
CA ASP A 11 15.63 7.09 7.69
C ASP A 11 15.22 5.66 7.32
N LEU A 12 15.75 5.17 6.20
CA LEU A 12 15.52 3.78 5.79
C LEU A 12 16.16 2.81 6.80
N PRO A 13 15.55 1.64 7.04
CA PRO A 13 16.09 0.64 7.96
C PRO A 13 17.51 0.23 7.55
N LYS A 14 18.45 0.29 8.50
CA LYS A 14 19.85 -0.12 8.27
C LYS A 14 20.05 -1.63 8.38
N SER A 15 19.11 -2.31 9.03
CA SER A 15 19.13 -3.76 9.23
C SER A 15 17.72 -4.35 9.29
N ASP A 16 17.61 -5.67 9.20
CA ASP A 16 16.31 -6.37 9.31
C ASP A 16 15.65 -6.23 10.70
N LYS A 17 16.42 -5.87 11.73
CA LYS A 17 15.91 -5.61 13.08
C LYS A 17 15.04 -4.34 13.15
N GLU A 18 15.23 -3.42 12.21
CA GLU A 18 14.48 -2.15 12.10
C GLU A 18 13.27 -2.26 11.15
N LYS A 19 13.01 -3.46 10.62
CA LYS A 19 11.91 -3.76 9.71
C LYS A 19 10.76 -4.46 10.43
N TYR A 20 9.61 -4.48 9.80
CA TYR A 20 8.36 -4.96 10.37
C TYR A 20 7.73 -6.06 9.52
N ASN A 21 7.02 -6.99 10.18
CA ASN A 21 6.15 -7.96 9.50
C ASN A 21 4.77 -7.35 9.19
N LEU A 22 4.37 -6.27 9.87
CA LEU A 22 3.09 -5.62 9.63
C LEU A 22 3.27 -4.12 9.69
N ILE A 23 2.78 -3.43 8.67
CA ILE A 23 2.63 -1.98 8.67
C ILE A 23 1.13 -1.67 8.62
N SER A 24 0.67 -0.82 9.54
CA SER A 24 -0.69 -0.29 9.55
C SER A 24 -0.66 1.14 9.00
N CYS A 25 -1.23 1.32 7.81
CA CYS A 25 -1.38 2.60 7.12
C CYS A 25 -2.88 2.97 7.10
N SER A 26 -3.39 3.42 8.23
CA SER A 26 -4.80 3.75 8.40
C SER A 26 -5.04 5.24 8.22
N LEU A 27 -5.74 5.64 7.15
CA LEU A 27 -6.08 7.03 6.84
C LEU A 27 -4.87 7.97 6.80
N VAL A 28 -3.71 7.48 6.35
CA VAL A 28 -2.48 8.27 6.20
C VAL A 28 -2.25 8.65 4.74
N LEU A 29 -2.31 7.66 3.84
CA LEU A 29 -2.02 7.86 2.41
C LEU A 29 -2.93 8.92 1.76
N ASN A 30 -4.16 9.09 2.25
CA ASN A 30 -5.08 10.11 1.75
C ASN A 30 -4.71 11.55 2.12
N PHE A 31 -3.81 11.77 3.08
CA PHE A 31 -3.31 13.10 3.45
C PHE A 31 -1.99 13.47 2.76
N VAL A 32 -1.37 12.52 2.05
CA VAL A 32 -0.19 12.82 1.24
C VAL A 32 -0.62 13.72 0.07
N PRO A 33 0.04 14.86 -0.16
CA PRO A 33 -0.52 15.93 -0.98
C PRO A 33 -0.49 15.62 -2.48
N SER A 34 0.61 15.11 -3.01
CA SER A 34 0.73 14.76 -4.43
C SER A 34 0.46 13.27 -4.71
N HIS A 35 0.15 12.95 -5.97
CA HIS A 35 -0.08 11.56 -6.37
C HIS A 35 1.23 10.77 -6.50
N GLU A 36 2.33 11.46 -6.81
CA GLU A 36 3.68 10.93 -6.84
C GLU A 36 4.15 10.55 -5.44
N GLU A 37 3.99 11.43 -4.45
CA GLU A 37 4.39 11.13 -3.07
C GLU A 37 3.58 9.99 -2.47
N ARG A 38 2.30 9.81 -2.87
CA ARG A 38 1.52 8.62 -2.47
C ARG A 38 2.16 7.33 -3.01
N GLY A 39 2.56 7.34 -4.28
CA GLY A 39 3.28 6.21 -4.86
C GLY A 39 4.63 5.97 -4.19
N GLN A 40 5.37 7.03 -3.90
CA GLN A 40 6.63 6.96 -3.15
C GLN A 40 6.41 6.40 -1.74
N MET A 41 5.33 6.77 -1.05
CA MET A 41 4.98 6.21 0.25
C MET A 41 4.72 4.71 0.16
N LEU A 42 3.97 4.25 -0.84
CA LEU A 42 3.74 2.80 -1.06
C LEU A 42 5.05 2.06 -1.38
N LYS A 43 5.91 2.63 -2.23
CA LYS A 43 7.26 2.08 -2.48
C LYS A 43 8.07 2.03 -1.18
N ARG A 44 8.05 3.10 -0.39
CA ARG A 44 8.76 3.19 0.91
C ARG A 44 8.29 2.13 1.89
N ILE A 45 6.98 1.85 1.99
CA ILE A 45 6.44 0.78 2.84
C ILE A 45 7.14 -0.55 2.57
N THR A 46 7.38 -0.91 1.30
CA THR A 46 8.08 -2.16 0.96
C THR A 46 9.52 -2.23 1.50
N GLN A 47 10.18 -1.08 1.69
CA GLN A 47 11.54 -1.01 2.23
C GLN A 47 11.57 -1.23 3.76
N PHE A 48 10.46 -0.96 4.44
CA PHE A 48 10.28 -1.17 5.87
C PHE A 48 9.72 -2.55 6.22
N LEU A 49 9.26 -3.33 5.23
CA LEU A 49 8.81 -4.70 5.46
C LEU A 49 9.98 -5.68 5.46
N LYS A 50 9.94 -6.64 6.40
CA LYS A 50 10.81 -7.81 6.38
C LYS A 50 10.52 -8.61 5.11
N LYS A 51 11.54 -9.23 4.52
CA LYS A 51 11.30 -10.12 3.38
C LYS A 51 10.55 -11.36 3.90
N PRO A 52 9.40 -11.73 3.30
CA PRO A 52 8.68 -12.93 3.73
C PRO A 52 9.59 -14.15 3.56
N VAL A 53 9.59 -15.04 4.54
CA VAL A 53 10.35 -16.30 4.50
C VAL A 53 9.37 -17.40 4.08
N ALA A 54 9.57 -17.95 2.88
CA ALA A 54 8.90 -19.18 2.49
C ALA A 54 9.59 -20.33 3.26
N SER A 55 8.94 -20.87 4.28
CA SER A 55 9.38 -22.14 4.87
C SER A 55 9.20 -23.24 3.82
N ILE A 56 10.32 -23.87 3.45
CA ILE A 56 10.37 -25.04 2.57
C ILE A 56 10.14 -26.33 3.37
N ASP A 57 10.00 -26.23 4.70
CA ASP A 57 9.86 -27.42 5.54
C ASP A 57 8.41 -27.83 5.76
N LYS A 58 8.13 -29.11 5.45
CA LYS A 58 6.88 -29.83 5.70
C LYS A 58 6.54 -29.96 7.20
N SER A 59 7.35 -29.39 8.09
CA SER A 59 7.22 -29.45 9.54
C SER A 59 6.58 -28.17 10.10
N GLN A 60 5.32 -27.88 9.78
CA GLN A 60 4.46 -26.91 10.50
C GLN A 60 5.09 -25.55 10.91
N GLN A 61 6.14 -25.08 10.24
CA GLN A 61 6.77 -23.81 10.59
C GLN A 61 5.92 -22.66 10.04
N LEU A 62 5.51 -21.79 10.97
CA LEU A 62 4.71 -20.60 10.73
C LEU A 62 5.30 -19.80 9.55
N ARG A 63 4.51 -19.63 8.48
CA ARG A 63 4.89 -18.77 7.36
C ARG A 63 4.99 -17.35 7.90
N LEU A 64 6.21 -16.80 7.98
CA LEU A 64 6.41 -15.41 8.39
C LEU A 64 6.00 -14.49 7.24
N LEU A 65 4.74 -14.06 7.30
CA LEU A 65 4.17 -13.11 6.37
C LEU A 65 4.66 -11.69 6.66
N SER A 66 4.70 -10.88 5.61
CA SER A 66 4.85 -9.44 5.72
C SER A 66 3.66 -8.80 5.06
N SER A 67 2.91 -7.97 5.79
CA SER A 67 1.62 -7.46 5.32
C SER A 67 1.48 -5.96 5.54
N LEU A 68 0.59 -5.37 4.74
CA LEU A 68 0.12 -4.00 4.87
C LEU A 68 -1.37 -4.01 5.17
N PHE A 69 -1.75 -3.41 6.30
CA PHE A 69 -3.13 -3.01 6.54
C PHE A 69 -3.32 -1.58 6.02
N LEU A 70 -4.17 -1.40 5.00
CA LEU A 70 -4.42 -0.10 4.37
C LEU A 70 -5.87 0.32 4.63
N VAL A 71 -6.07 1.57 5.02
CA VAL A 71 -7.41 2.18 5.11
C VAL A 71 -7.43 3.47 4.33
N LEU A 72 -8.42 3.61 3.45
CA LEU A 72 -8.68 4.84 2.70
C LEU A 72 -10.14 5.27 2.90
N PRO A 73 -10.44 6.59 2.83
CA PRO A 73 -11.81 7.05 2.60
C PRO A 73 -12.38 6.35 1.36
N LEU A 74 -13.61 5.84 1.48
CA LEU A 74 -14.26 5.13 0.39
C LEU A 74 -14.32 5.93 -0.92
N PRO A 75 -14.58 7.27 -0.89
CA PRO A 75 -14.57 8.08 -2.11
C PRO A 75 -13.25 8.11 -2.88
N CYS A 76 -12.12 7.77 -2.25
CA CYS A 76 -10.82 7.66 -2.93
C CYS A 76 -10.82 6.59 -4.03
N VAL A 77 -11.66 5.56 -3.91
CA VAL A 77 -11.74 4.42 -4.85
C VAL A 77 -13.12 4.24 -5.48
N THR A 78 -14.18 4.86 -4.97
CA THR A 78 -15.52 4.79 -5.57
C THR A 78 -15.94 6.07 -6.29
N ASN A 79 -15.38 7.23 -5.92
CA ASN A 79 -15.74 8.52 -6.49
C ASN A 79 -14.53 9.36 -6.92
N SER A 80 -13.45 8.72 -7.40
CA SER A 80 -12.31 9.41 -7.99
C SER A 80 -12.34 9.36 -9.52
N ARG A 81 -11.74 10.35 -10.18
CA ARG A 81 -11.46 10.36 -11.62
C ARG A 81 -10.30 9.45 -12.03
N TYR A 82 -9.33 9.27 -11.13
CA TYR A 82 -8.01 8.72 -11.48
C TYR A 82 -7.66 7.43 -10.73
N LEU A 83 -8.52 6.99 -9.80
CA LEU A 83 -8.29 5.77 -9.05
C LEU A 83 -9.62 5.05 -8.78
N ASP A 84 -9.63 3.75 -9.01
CA ASP A 84 -10.65 2.85 -8.50
C ASP A 84 -9.98 1.65 -7.80
N LYS A 85 -10.81 0.75 -7.28
CA LYS A 85 -10.32 -0.46 -6.59
C LYS A 85 -9.45 -1.34 -7.49
N GLU A 86 -9.81 -1.51 -8.77
CA GLU A 86 -9.08 -2.36 -9.70
C GLU A 86 -7.71 -1.75 -10.04
N HIS A 87 -7.67 -0.44 -10.27
CA HIS A 87 -6.44 0.30 -10.51
C HIS A 87 -5.53 0.30 -9.28
N LEU A 88 -6.08 0.47 -8.08
CA LEU A 88 -5.34 0.31 -6.83
C LEU A 88 -4.75 -1.10 -6.72
N GLN A 89 -5.52 -2.15 -7.01
CA GLN A 89 -5.01 -3.52 -7.00
C GLN A 89 -3.86 -3.73 -7.99
N LYS A 90 -3.91 -3.15 -9.19
CA LYS A 90 -2.81 -3.20 -10.18
C LYS A 90 -1.56 -2.51 -9.65
N ILE A 91 -1.69 -1.32 -9.06
CA ILE A 91 -0.60 -0.60 -8.40
C ILE A 91 0.02 -1.47 -7.30
N MET A 92 -0.79 -2.00 -6.39
CA MET A 92 -0.34 -2.83 -5.28
C MET A 92 0.36 -4.11 -5.78
N LYS A 93 -0.20 -4.78 -6.79
CA LYS A 93 0.39 -5.96 -7.44
C LYS A 93 1.80 -5.67 -7.98
N SER A 94 1.99 -4.50 -8.59
CA SER A 94 3.31 -4.11 -9.11
C SER A 94 4.37 -3.92 -8.02
N LEU A 95 3.94 -3.61 -6.80
CA LEU A 95 4.80 -3.47 -5.62
C LEU A 95 5.00 -4.80 -4.86
N GLY A 96 4.48 -5.91 -5.38
CA GLY A 96 4.58 -7.24 -4.76
C GLY A 96 3.48 -7.53 -3.73
N PHE A 97 2.43 -6.71 -3.69
CA PHE A 97 1.31 -6.90 -2.77
C PHE A 97 0.17 -7.68 -3.42
N THR A 98 -0.39 -8.64 -2.69
CA THR A 98 -1.60 -9.37 -3.07
C THR A 98 -2.68 -9.13 -2.01
N GLN A 99 -3.87 -8.72 -2.44
CA GLN A 99 -4.99 -8.52 -1.52
C GLN A 99 -5.44 -9.86 -0.95
N THR A 100 -5.42 -10.00 0.38
CA THR A 100 -5.92 -11.17 1.10
C THR A 100 -7.23 -10.89 1.82
N PHE A 101 -7.50 -9.63 2.15
CA PHE A 101 -8.76 -9.20 2.72
C PHE A 101 -9.21 -7.86 2.15
N TYR A 102 -10.52 -7.70 2.02
CA TYR A 102 -11.18 -6.43 1.69
C TYR A 102 -12.48 -6.31 2.46
N HIS A 103 -12.71 -5.16 3.08
CA HIS A 103 -13.99 -4.81 3.65
C HIS A 103 -14.33 -3.37 3.34
N GLU A 104 -15.57 -3.14 2.92
CA GLU A 104 -16.11 -1.83 2.64
C GLU A 104 -17.10 -1.45 3.74
N ALA A 105 -16.84 -0.34 4.42
CA ALA A 105 -17.77 0.28 5.35
C ALA A 105 -18.35 1.56 4.77
N LYS A 106 -19.28 2.20 5.48
CA LYS A 106 -20.05 3.35 4.99
C LYS A 106 -19.19 4.53 4.47
N LYS A 107 -18.01 4.77 5.06
CA LYS A 107 -17.16 5.93 4.73
C LYS A 107 -15.73 5.57 4.37
N VAL A 108 -15.31 4.34 4.61
CA VAL A 108 -13.92 3.89 4.49
C VAL A 108 -13.87 2.48 3.93
N ALA A 109 -12.79 2.16 3.25
CA ALA A 109 -12.48 0.83 2.80
C ALA A 109 -11.19 0.35 3.48
N TYR A 110 -11.18 -0.93 3.83
CA TYR A 110 -10.12 -1.62 4.53
C TYR A 110 -9.54 -2.70 3.62
N TRP A 111 -8.23 -2.81 3.59
CA TRP A 111 -7.52 -3.87 2.91
C TRP A 111 -6.48 -4.50 3.82
N ILE A 112 -6.28 -5.80 3.65
CA ILE A 112 -5.02 -6.45 4.01
C ILE A 112 -4.37 -6.91 2.72
N PHE A 113 -3.10 -6.55 2.57
CA PHE A 113 -2.24 -6.99 1.50
C PHE A 113 -1.06 -7.77 2.05
N ASP A 114 -0.81 -8.97 1.52
CA ASP A 114 0.41 -9.71 1.78
C ASP A 114 1.47 -9.35 0.75
N TRP A 115 2.69 -9.10 1.21
CA TRP A 115 3.83 -8.75 0.39
C TRP A 115 4.67 -9.99 0.09
N ASP A 116 5.02 -10.20 -1.18
CA ASP A 116 5.84 -11.34 -1.64
C ASP A 116 7.34 -11.02 -1.72
N GLY A 117 7.72 -9.77 -1.42
CA GLY A 117 9.11 -9.31 -1.48
C GLY A 117 9.61 -8.94 -2.88
N LYS A 118 8.76 -8.93 -3.92
CA LYS A 118 9.14 -8.72 -5.32
C LYS A 118 8.46 -7.48 -5.90
N ILE A 119 9.26 -6.47 -6.22
CA ILE A 119 8.79 -5.24 -6.87
C ILE A 119 9.08 -5.31 -8.37
N GLN A 120 8.08 -4.99 -9.19
CA GLN A 120 8.22 -4.86 -10.63
C GLN A 120 8.91 -3.53 -10.96
N ARG A 121 10.17 -3.59 -11.42
CA ARG A 121 11.00 -2.39 -11.65
C ARG A 121 10.50 -1.47 -12.75
N ASN A 122 9.80 -2.01 -13.75
CA ASN A 122 9.37 -1.27 -14.95
C ASN A 122 7.86 -0.97 -14.95
N ALA A 123 7.17 -1.17 -13.83
CA ALA A 123 5.77 -0.84 -13.74
C ALA A 123 5.61 0.69 -13.68
N SER A 124 4.83 1.24 -14.62
CA SER A 124 4.57 2.66 -14.73
C SER A 124 3.06 2.89 -14.59
N PHE A 125 2.68 3.75 -13.66
CA PHE A 125 1.30 4.16 -13.46
C PHE A 125 1.25 5.67 -13.53
N THR A 126 0.83 6.20 -14.67
CA THR A 126 0.68 7.63 -14.89
C THR A 126 -0.72 8.10 -14.51
N LYS A 127 -0.87 9.40 -14.30
CA LYS A 127 -2.17 10.01 -14.02
C LYS A 127 -3.04 9.94 -15.28
N LYS A 128 -3.86 8.91 -15.38
CA LYS A 128 -4.83 8.69 -16.46
C LYS A 128 -6.24 8.78 -15.91
N GLU A 129 -7.10 9.52 -16.59
CA GLU A 129 -8.53 9.55 -16.28
C GLU A 129 -9.14 8.16 -16.56
N LEU A 130 -9.72 7.57 -15.52
CA LEU A 130 -10.41 6.28 -15.57
C LEU A 130 -11.92 6.48 -15.64
N HIS A 131 -12.41 7.49 -14.91
CA HIS A 131 -13.83 7.79 -14.79
C HIS A 131 -14.08 9.28 -15.00
N SER A 132 -14.91 9.61 -15.99
CA SER A 132 -15.33 10.98 -16.24
C SER A 132 -16.42 11.44 -15.28
N GLY A 133 -16.55 12.76 -15.09
CA GLY A 133 -17.61 13.38 -14.30
C GLY A 133 -17.15 14.59 -13.47
N SER A 134 -18.02 15.61 -13.42
CA SER A 134 -17.78 16.86 -12.69
C SER A 134 -17.79 16.67 -11.16
N ASN A 135 -18.62 15.75 -10.64
CA ASN A 135 -18.78 15.50 -9.19
C ASN A 135 -17.75 14.50 -8.59
N ARG A 136 -16.75 14.08 -9.37
CA ARG A 136 -15.70 13.15 -8.91
C ARG A 136 -14.53 13.91 -8.28
N ASN A 137 -13.92 13.32 -7.26
CA ASN A 137 -12.69 13.84 -6.68
C ASN A 137 -11.46 13.47 -7.54
N ASN A 138 -10.31 14.05 -7.20
CA ASN A 138 -9.05 13.91 -7.94
C ASN A 138 -8.04 12.96 -7.27
N PHE A 139 -8.50 12.05 -6.41
CA PHE A 139 -7.59 11.15 -5.70
C PHE A 139 -6.84 10.24 -6.68
N CYS A 140 -5.52 10.28 -6.66
CA CYS A 140 -4.69 9.59 -7.65
C CYS A 140 -3.43 9.06 -6.96
N ILE A 141 -2.91 7.95 -7.46
CA ILE A 141 -1.62 7.37 -7.07
C ILE A 141 -0.88 7.05 -8.36
N THR A 142 0.36 7.49 -8.48
CA THR A 142 1.23 7.22 -9.64
C THR A 142 2.52 6.55 -9.21
N LEU A 143 3.07 5.65 -10.02
CA LEU A 143 4.33 4.92 -9.75
C LEU A 143 5.32 5.04 -10.90
#